data_AF-A0A521BLW4-F1
#
_entry.id   AF-A0A521BLW4-F1
#
_cell.length_a   1.000
_cell.length_b   1.000
_cell.length_c   1.000
_cell.angle_alpha   90.00
_cell.angle_beta   90.00
_cell.angle_gamma   90.00
#
_symmetry.space_group_name_H-M   'P 1'
#
loop_
_entity.id
_entity.type
_entity.pdbx_description
1 polymer ?
#
loop_
_entity_poly.entity_id
_entity_poly.type
_entity_poly.pdbx_seq_one_letter_code
_entity_poly.pdbx_strand_id
1 'polypeptide(L)'
;MSKKTKLIFFAVLYLLLIPIFAGIYFWKSDEFYHSTIKYENNHINDKKEILRELKKSMIDTYKIANQTESLPDEYFYSLSDIDFFNLEYHNGYFYFDVIANYKGNANDLPPNPINLKFCLSWETKINDEMNEYGVQCTNYNDISKTLKLFFPSRLKEFHGMTDIGYITISKTLEQRLKDFRDSTLGKPNKSLDNFLRLLYLSSVTITTVGYGDIVPISTTTRLLISTEAILGIVLIGLFVNASFLKE
;
A
#
# COMPACT_ATOMS: atom_id res chain seq x y z
N MET A 1 -41.91 -26.92 -18.08
CA MET A 1 -41.02 -25.83 -18.54
C MET A 1 -40.59 -26.14 -19.96
N SER A 2 -40.80 -25.21 -20.91
CA SER A 2 -40.34 -25.42 -22.29
C SER A 2 -38.81 -25.47 -22.35
N LYS A 3 -38.26 -26.04 -23.43
CA LYS A 3 -36.81 -26.06 -23.70
C LYS A 3 -36.19 -24.67 -23.54
N LYS A 4 -36.82 -23.66 -24.15
CA LYS A 4 -36.40 -22.26 -24.07
C LYS A 4 -36.37 -21.76 -22.63
N THR A 5 -37.37 -22.06 -21.82
CA THR A 5 -37.39 -21.66 -20.40
C THR A 5 -36.26 -22.32 -19.61
N LYS A 6 -35.93 -23.60 -19.86
CA LYS A 6 -34.80 -24.29 -19.20
C LYS A 6 -33.44 -23.67 -19.53
N LEU A 7 -33.22 -23.33 -20.79
CA LEU A 7 -31.99 -22.67 -21.22
C LEU A 7 -31.81 -21.31 -20.56
N ILE A 8 -32.85 -20.48 -20.60
CA ILE A 8 -32.83 -19.16 -19.95
C ILE A 8 -32.59 -19.30 -18.45
N PHE A 9 -33.25 -20.27 -17.81
CA PHE A 9 -33.08 -20.52 -16.38
C PHE A 9 -31.63 -20.84 -16.00
N PHE A 10 -30.99 -21.81 -16.66
CA PHE A 10 -29.59 -22.17 -16.34
C PHE A 10 -28.61 -21.05 -16.67
N ALA A 11 -28.82 -20.31 -17.77
CA ALA A 11 -27.98 -19.18 -18.13
C ALA A 11 -28.07 -18.04 -17.10
N VAL A 12 -29.28 -17.67 -16.69
CA VAL A 12 -29.50 -16.65 -15.66
C VAL A 12 -28.93 -17.10 -14.33
N LEU A 13 -29.14 -18.36 -13.94
CA LEU A 13 -28.60 -18.91 -12.70
C LEU A 13 -27.07 -18.86 -12.69
N TYR A 14 -26.42 -19.26 -13.79
CA TYR A 14 -24.96 -19.19 -13.94
C TYR A 14 -24.44 -17.75 -13.82
N LEU A 15 -25.06 -16.80 -14.53
CA LEU A 15 -24.64 -15.39 -14.50
C LEU A 15 -24.89 -14.73 -13.14
N LEU A 16 -25.94 -15.12 -12.42
CA LEU A 16 -26.22 -14.60 -11.08
C LEU A 16 -25.23 -15.11 -10.03
N LEU A 17 -24.60 -16.28 -10.22
CA LEU A 17 -23.58 -16.74 -9.29
C LEU A 17 -22.39 -15.79 -9.21
N ILE A 18 -22.05 -15.08 -10.30
CA ILE A 18 -20.90 -14.17 -10.32
C ILE A 18 -21.02 -13.05 -9.25
N PRO A 19 -22.02 -12.16 -9.30
CA PRO A 19 -22.18 -11.13 -8.27
C PRO A 19 -22.50 -11.70 -6.88
N ILE A 20 -23.13 -12.87 -6.79
CA ILE A 20 -23.41 -13.52 -5.50
C ILE A 20 -22.11 -13.95 -4.81
N PHE A 21 -21.24 -14.70 -5.51
CA PHE A 21 -19.96 -15.13 -4.96
C PHE A 21 -19.02 -13.95 -4.72
N ALA A 22 -19.01 -12.94 -5.61
CA ALA A 22 -18.31 -11.69 -5.36
C ALA A 22 -18.72 -11.02 -4.04
N GLY A 23 -20.03 -10.97 -3.75
CA GLY A 23 -20.55 -10.47 -2.48
C GLY A 23 -20.12 -11.29 -1.27
N ILE A 24 -20.12 -12.63 -1.38
CA ILE A 24 -19.63 -13.53 -0.34
C ILE A 24 -18.14 -13.30 -0.09
N TYR A 25 -17.33 -13.19 -1.15
CA TYR A 25 -15.91 -12.91 -1.05
C TYR A 25 -15.64 -11.54 -0.42
N PHE A 26 -16.44 -10.52 -0.74
CA PHE A 26 -16.26 -9.19 -0.21
C PHE A 26 -16.32 -9.14 1.33
N TRP A 27 -17.22 -9.93 1.93
CA TRP A 27 -17.30 -10.07 3.38
C TRP A 27 -16.06 -10.73 4.01
N LYS A 28 -15.33 -11.53 3.22
CA LYS A 28 -14.07 -12.19 3.59
C LYS A 28 -12.85 -11.64 2.83
N SER A 29 -12.90 -10.37 2.44
CA SER A 29 -11.86 -9.73 1.61
C SER A 29 -10.46 -9.80 2.22
N ASP A 30 -10.35 -9.75 3.56
CA ASP A 30 -9.07 -9.84 4.28
C ASP A 30 -8.41 -11.24 4.17
N GLU A 31 -9.14 -12.24 3.68
CA GLU A 31 -8.69 -13.63 3.49
C GLU A 31 -8.23 -13.91 2.04
N PHE A 32 -7.91 -12.85 1.29
CA PHE A 32 -7.34 -12.92 -0.07
C PHE A 32 -6.01 -12.19 -0.16
N TYR A 33 -5.10 -12.75 -0.98
CA TYR A 33 -3.84 -12.12 -1.36
C TYR A 33 -3.89 -11.73 -2.84
N HIS A 34 -3.41 -10.52 -3.14
CA HIS A 34 -3.42 -9.94 -4.47
C HIS A 34 -1.99 -9.58 -4.89
N SER A 35 -1.47 -10.29 -5.88
CA SER A 35 -0.08 -10.14 -6.34
C SER A 35 0.16 -8.88 -7.20
N THR A 36 -0.89 -8.36 -7.82
CA THR A 36 -0.84 -7.28 -8.81
C THR A 36 -1.08 -5.88 -8.25
N ILE A 37 -1.58 -5.74 -7.01
CA ILE A 37 -1.94 -4.44 -6.41
C ILE A 37 -0.81 -3.43 -6.51
N LYS A 38 0.44 -3.87 -6.29
CA LYS A 38 1.62 -3.01 -6.33
C LYS A 38 1.91 -2.37 -7.70
N TYR A 39 1.32 -2.87 -8.78
CA TYR A 39 1.50 -2.35 -10.14
C TYR A 39 0.34 -1.47 -10.61
N GLU A 40 -0.66 -1.24 -9.77
CA GLU A 40 -1.85 -0.52 -10.16
C GLU A 40 -1.69 0.98 -9.99
N ASN A 41 -2.38 1.73 -10.85
CA ASN A 41 -2.32 3.19 -10.87
C ASN A 41 -2.64 3.81 -9.50
N ASN A 42 -3.60 3.26 -8.76
CA ASN A 42 -3.95 3.76 -7.44
C ASN A 42 -2.77 3.62 -6.46
N HIS A 43 -2.13 2.46 -6.40
CA HIS A 43 -0.95 2.25 -5.56
C HIS A 43 0.23 3.14 -5.98
N ILE A 44 0.45 3.32 -7.29
CA ILE A 44 1.49 4.22 -7.83
C ILE A 44 1.20 5.69 -7.47
N ASN A 45 -0.06 6.12 -7.55
CA ASN A 45 -0.47 7.47 -7.20
C ASN A 45 -0.38 7.72 -5.69
N ASP A 46 -0.79 6.76 -4.87
CA ASP A 46 -0.64 6.81 -3.41
C ASP A 46 0.83 6.93 -3.02
N LYS A 47 1.73 6.18 -3.68
CA LYS A 47 3.19 6.30 -3.49
C LYS A 47 3.68 7.75 -3.67
N LYS A 48 3.25 8.42 -4.75
CA LYS A 48 3.63 9.82 -5.05
C LYS A 48 3.07 10.80 -4.02
N GLU A 49 1.82 10.60 -3.63
CA GLU A 49 1.15 11.47 -2.67
C GLU A 49 1.78 11.34 -1.28
N ILE A 50 2.10 10.11 -0.85
CA ILE A 50 2.80 9.87 0.42
C ILE A 50 4.18 10.54 0.41
N LEU A 51 4.96 10.42 -0.67
CA LEU A 51 6.26 11.09 -0.78
C LEU A 51 6.13 12.63 -0.69
N ARG A 52 5.09 13.20 -1.32
CA ARG A 52 4.79 14.63 -1.27
C ARG A 52 4.42 15.08 0.15
N GLU A 53 3.57 14.32 0.84
CA GLU A 53 3.17 14.58 2.22
C GLU A 53 4.34 14.38 3.20
N LEU A 54 5.19 13.37 3.00
CA LEU A 54 6.42 13.16 3.78
C LEU A 54 7.40 14.33 3.63
N LYS A 55 7.62 14.84 2.40
CA LYS A 55 8.43 16.05 2.16
C LYS A 55 7.88 17.24 2.95
N LYS A 56 6.56 17.46 2.91
CA LYS A 56 5.90 18.51 3.68
C LYS A 56 6.10 18.31 5.18
N SER A 57 5.87 17.10 5.68
CA SER A 57 6.08 16.72 7.09
C SER A 57 7.50 16.98 7.55
N MET A 58 8.53 16.66 6.73
CA MET A 58 9.93 16.96 7.05
C MET A 58 10.14 18.48 7.20
N ILE A 59 9.65 19.26 6.25
CA ILE A 59 9.76 20.73 6.28
C ILE A 59 9.08 21.30 7.53
N ASP A 60 7.86 20.87 7.82
CA ASP A 60 7.09 21.33 8.97
C ASP A 60 7.79 20.95 10.28
N THR A 61 8.32 19.72 10.36
CA THR A 61 9.12 19.24 11.51
C THR A 61 10.34 20.14 11.73
N TYR A 62 11.05 20.48 10.66
CA TYR A 62 12.22 21.36 10.72
C TYR A 62 11.86 22.73 11.27
N LYS A 63 10.80 23.36 10.72
CA LYS A 63 10.34 24.69 11.12
C LYS A 63 9.93 24.75 12.58
N ILE A 64 9.15 23.76 13.03
CA ILE A 64 8.70 23.64 14.43
C ILE A 64 9.89 23.51 15.37
N ALA A 65 10.85 22.64 15.05
CA ALA A 65 11.97 22.36 15.94
C ALA A 65 12.98 23.52 16.03
N ASN A 66 13.12 24.31 14.97
CA ASN A 66 14.02 25.47 14.94
C ASN A 66 13.31 26.80 15.23
N GLN A 67 11.99 26.77 15.53
CA GLN A 67 11.16 27.96 15.77
C GLN A 67 11.32 29.03 14.68
N THR A 68 11.40 28.59 13.42
CA THR A 68 11.62 29.45 12.26
C THR A 68 10.59 29.15 11.18
N GLU A 69 10.13 30.19 10.49
CA GLU A 69 9.31 30.06 9.28
C GLU A 69 10.16 29.92 8.01
N SER A 70 11.42 30.37 8.06
CA SER A 70 12.37 30.27 6.96
C SER A 70 13.10 28.94 6.98
N LEU A 71 13.24 28.36 5.80
CA LEU A 71 14.11 27.22 5.57
C LEU A 71 15.58 27.69 5.63
N PRO A 72 16.52 26.89 6.16
CA PRO A 72 17.94 27.11 5.98
C PRO A 72 18.25 27.34 4.51
N ASP A 73 18.66 28.57 4.21
CA ASP A 73 19.58 28.85 3.13
C ASP A 73 20.98 28.93 3.74
N GLU A 74 21.38 27.92 4.51
CA GLU A 74 22.79 27.75 4.84
C GLU A 74 23.53 27.35 3.56
N TYR A 75 24.78 27.79 3.43
CA TYR A 75 25.61 27.76 2.22
C TYR A 75 25.68 26.42 1.45
N PHE A 76 25.14 25.33 1.99
CA PHE A 76 25.30 23.97 1.50
C PHE A 76 24.07 23.32 0.86
N TYR A 77 22.83 23.81 1.04
CA TYR A 77 21.61 23.30 0.35
C TYR A 77 20.40 24.19 0.63
N SER A 78 19.40 24.20 -0.25
CA SER A 78 18.08 24.78 0.05
C SER A 78 17.07 23.65 0.27
N LEU A 79 16.32 23.66 1.38
CA LEU A 79 15.32 22.62 1.66
C LEU A 79 14.17 22.59 0.62
N SER A 80 14.01 23.67 -0.15
CA SER A 80 13.06 23.75 -1.27
C SER A 80 13.46 22.83 -2.44
N ASP A 81 14.76 22.60 -2.63
CA ASP A 81 15.35 21.79 -3.70
C ASP A 81 15.52 20.32 -3.32
N ILE A 82 14.86 19.87 -2.25
CA ILE A 82 14.89 18.48 -1.80
C ILE A 82 13.72 17.73 -2.37
N ASP A 83 13.96 16.57 -2.98
CA ASP A 83 12.89 15.71 -3.46
C ASP A 83 12.99 14.29 -2.88
N PHE A 84 11.82 13.69 -2.74
CA PHE A 84 11.60 12.40 -2.10
C PHE A 84 11.17 11.39 -3.16
N PHE A 85 11.85 10.25 -3.25
CA PHE A 85 11.59 9.22 -4.25
C PHE A 85 11.65 7.81 -3.67
N ASN A 86 11.33 6.81 -4.49
CA ASN A 86 11.54 5.39 -4.19
C ASN A 86 10.97 4.93 -2.84
N LEU A 87 9.75 5.34 -2.49
CA LEU A 87 9.05 4.78 -1.34
C LEU A 87 8.84 3.27 -1.51
N GLU A 88 9.34 2.50 -0.56
CA GLU A 88 9.22 1.05 -0.50
C GLU A 88 8.90 0.59 0.93
N TYR A 89 8.25 -0.57 1.06
CA TYR A 89 8.00 -1.19 2.35
C TYR A 89 8.46 -2.64 2.35
N HIS A 90 9.39 -2.98 3.25
CA HIS A 90 9.82 -4.35 3.48
C HIS A 90 10.46 -4.49 4.87
N ASN A 91 10.45 -5.71 5.41
CA ASN A 91 11.08 -6.06 6.70
C ASN A 91 10.63 -5.17 7.89
N GLY A 92 9.40 -4.64 7.85
CA GLY A 92 8.86 -3.78 8.92
C GLY A 92 9.16 -2.29 8.78
N TYR A 93 9.95 -1.88 7.78
CA TYR A 93 10.39 -0.49 7.60
C TYR A 93 9.86 0.09 6.29
N PHE A 94 9.59 1.38 6.32
CA PHE A 94 9.43 2.21 5.12
C PHE A 94 10.80 2.75 4.74
N TYR A 95 11.16 2.63 3.47
CA TYR A 95 12.37 3.17 2.88
C TYR A 95 11.99 4.23 1.86
N PHE A 96 12.76 5.30 1.79
CA PHE A 96 12.62 6.31 0.74
C PHE A 96 13.95 7.03 0.54
N ASP A 97 14.11 7.59 -0.65
CA ASP A 97 15.31 8.30 -1.05
C ASP A 97 15.08 9.80 -0.96
N VAL A 98 16.06 10.51 -0.42
CA VAL A 98 16.11 11.96 -0.39
C VAL A 98 17.24 12.41 -1.30
N ILE A 99 16.89 13.19 -2.33
CA ILE A 99 17.84 13.87 -3.20
C ILE A 99 17.87 15.32 -2.80
N ALA A 100 19.05 15.83 -2.46
CA ALA A 100 19.27 17.24 -2.18
C ALA A 100 20.37 17.78 -3.10
N ASN A 101 20.18 19.00 -3.59
CA ASN A 101 21.20 19.69 -4.37
C ASN A 101 22.12 20.45 -3.43
N TYR A 102 23.37 20.00 -3.34
CA TYR A 102 24.37 20.61 -2.47
C TYR A 102 25.18 21.69 -3.19
N LYS A 103 25.52 22.76 -2.46
CA LYS A 103 26.48 23.79 -2.91
C LYS A 103 27.72 23.68 -2.02
N GLY A 104 28.81 23.05 -2.50
CA GLY A 104 30.00 22.86 -1.65
C GLY A 104 31.08 21.96 -2.26
N ASN A 105 32.17 21.76 -1.53
CA ASN A 105 33.28 20.90 -1.93
C ASN A 105 32.93 19.42 -1.73
N ALA A 106 33.19 18.57 -2.74
CA ALA A 106 32.70 17.18 -2.82
C ALA A 106 33.12 16.28 -1.65
N ASN A 107 34.22 16.59 -0.98
CA ASN A 107 34.80 15.73 0.05
C ASN A 107 34.03 15.71 1.39
N ASP A 108 33.14 16.70 1.63
CA ASP A 108 32.37 16.83 2.87
C ASP A 108 30.86 16.59 2.70
N LEU A 109 30.43 16.29 1.46
CA LEU A 109 29.03 16.13 1.11
C LEU A 109 28.53 14.72 1.47
N PRO A 110 27.33 14.59 2.05
CA PRO A 110 26.71 13.29 2.23
C PRO A 110 26.41 12.64 0.87
N PRO A 111 26.25 11.30 0.82
CA PRO A 111 25.91 10.57 -0.39
C PRO A 111 24.58 11.08 -0.95
N ASN A 112 24.46 11.09 -2.27
CA ASN A 112 23.25 11.48 -2.97
C ASN A 112 22.88 10.35 -3.96
N PRO A 113 21.74 9.66 -3.79
CA PRO A 113 20.69 9.89 -2.80
C PRO A 113 21.05 9.45 -1.37
N ILE A 114 20.39 10.07 -0.40
CA ILE A 114 20.39 9.63 1.00
C ILE A 114 19.24 8.65 1.17
N ASN A 115 19.56 7.41 1.57
CA ASN A 115 18.54 6.40 1.82
C ASN A 115 18.10 6.51 3.28
N LEU A 116 16.82 6.80 3.47
CA LEU A 116 16.21 6.92 4.78
C LEU A 116 15.25 5.77 5.04
N LYS A 117 15.15 5.38 6.30
CA LYS A 117 14.14 4.43 6.77
C LYS A 117 13.49 4.88 8.07
N PHE A 118 12.24 4.49 8.25
CA PHE A 118 11.53 4.65 9.52
C PHE A 118 10.57 3.49 9.74
N CYS A 119 10.12 3.33 10.99
CA CYS A 119 9.15 2.31 11.38
C CYS A 119 7.96 2.96 12.08
N LEU A 120 6.75 2.49 11.79
CA LEU A 120 5.55 3.00 12.48
C LEU A 120 5.43 2.53 13.94
N SER A 121 6.20 1.52 14.36
CA SER A 121 6.25 1.12 15.78
C SER A 121 7.11 2.04 16.64
N TRP A 122 7.89 2.91 16.00
CA TRP A 122 8.79 3.86 16.62
C TRP A 122 8.09 5.21 16.73
N GLU A 123 6.92 5.22 17.36
CA GLU A 123 6.05 6.40 17.48
C GLU A 123 6.12 7.03 18.88
N THR A 124 6.03 8.35 18.93
CA THR A 124 5.74 9.10 20.16
C THR A 124 4.60 10.07 19.88
N LYS A 125 3.54 10.00 20.68
CA LYS A 125 2.37 10.87 20.50
C LYS A 125 2.72 12.30 20.90
N ILE A 126 2.49 13.25 20.00
CA ILE A 126 2.59 14.68 20.32
C ILE A 126 1.25 15.18 20.83
N ASN A 127 0.18 14.93 20.07
CA ASN A 127 -1.18 15.36 20.35
C ASN A 127 -2.19 14.42 19.65
N ASP A 128 -3.47 14.77 19.68
CA ASP A 128 -4.53 13.97 19.05
C ASP A 128 -4.50 13.96 17.52
N GLU A 129 -3.59 14.70 16.86
CA GLU A 129 -3.56 14.83 15.40
C GLU A 129 -2.23 14.37 14.77
N MET A 130 -1.15 14.31 15.55
CA MET A 130 0.22 14.10 15.08
C MET A 130 1.04 13.19 15.98
N ASN A 131 1.90 12.40 15.34
CA ASN A 131 2.84 11.49 15.96
C ASN A 131 4.27 11.78 15.44
N GLU A 132 5.28 11.64 16.31
CA GLU A 132 6.69 11.68 15.95
C GLU A 132 7.19 10.27 15.65
N TYR A 133 7.95 10.13 14.57
CA TYR A 133 8.55 8.88 14.15
C TYR A 133 10.06 9.01 14.02
N GLY A 134 10.79 8.04 14.58
CA GLY A 134 12.25 7.97 14.45
C GLY A 134 12.68 7.62 13.02
N VAL A 135 13.61 8.41 12.46
CA VAL A 135 14.18 8.25 11.12
C VAL A 135 15.67 7.93 11.21
N GLN A 136 16.11 6.99 10.37
CA GLN A 136 17.49 6.54 10.28
C GLN A 136 18.01 6.61 8.85
N CYS A 137 19.30 6.90 8.70
CA CYS A 137 20.02 6.75 7.44
C CYS A 137 20.59 5.32 7.34
N THR A 138 20.52 4.70 6.16
CA THR A 138 21.00 3.32 5.96
C THR A 138 22.33 3.22 5.25
N ASN A 139 22.71 4.24 4.47
CA ASN A 139 23.84 4.18 3.54
C ASN A 139 24.97 5.18 3.89
N TYR A 140 25.00 5.72 5.11
CA TYR A 140 26.01 6.69 5.53
C TYR A 140 26.57 6.46 6.93
N ASN A 141 27.90 6.50 7.06
CA ASN A 141 28.61 6.16 8.28
C ASN A 141 28.50 7.24 9.37
N ASP A 142 28.47 8.53 9.00
CA ASP A 142 28.25 9.63 9.95
C ASP A 142 26.78 10.04 9.97
N ILE A 143 25.98 9.14 10.52
CA ILE A 143 24.52 9.26 10.66
C ILE A 143 24.15 10.60 11.33
N SER A 144 24.95 11.03 12.31
CA SER A 144 24.70 12.23 13.09
C SER A 144 24.76 13.51 12.26
N LYS A 145 25.76 13.64 11.37
CA LYS A 145 25.94 14.82 10.52
C LYS A 145 24.85 14.88 9.44
N THR A 146 24.52 13.76 8.83
CA THR A 146 23.54 13.72 7.74
C THR A 146 22.11 13.88 8.23
N LEU A 147 21.71 13.21 9.31
CA LEU A 147 20.35 13.35 9.83
C LEU A 147 20.09 14.76 10.34
N LYS A 148 21.06 15.44 10.96
CA LYS A 148 20.94 16.84 11.41
C LYS A 148 20.62 17.82 10.27
N LEU A 149 20.95 17.49 9.02
CA LEU A 149 20.63 18.33 7.86
C LEU A 149 19.12 18.37 7.57
N PHE A 150 18.44 17.22 7.74
CA PHE A 150 17.05 17.03 7.34
C PHE A 150 16.09 16.99 8.53
N PHE A 151 16.59 16.54 9.67
CA PHE A 151 15.81 16.29 10.87
C PHE A 151 16.48 16.94 12.08
N PRO A 152 15.70 17.61 12.93
CA PRO A 152 16.20 18.17 14.18
C PRO A 152 16.69 17.06 15.12
N SER A 153 17.90 17.20 15.65
CA SER A 153 18.43 16.32 16.68
C SER A 153 17.92 16.74 18.06
N ARG A 154 16.67 16.39 18.41
CA ARG A 154 16.11 16.67 19.76
C ARG A 154 15.89 15.44 20.64
N LEU A 155 15.86 14.23 20.09
CA LEU A 155 15.61 13.04 20.91
C LEU A 155 16.92 12.53 21.50
N LYS A 156 17.20 12.91 22.75
CA LYS A 156 18.36 12.41 23.51
C LYS A 156 18.34 10.88 23.67
N GLU A 157 17.15 10.29 23.66
CA GLU A 157 16.94 8.84 23.67
C GLU A 157 15.57 8.54 23.04
N PHE A 158 15.54 7.64 22.06
CA PHE A 158 14.31 7.17 21.45
C PHE A 158 14.41 5.67 21.23
N HIS A 159 13.62 4.89 21.97
CA HIS A 159 13.74 3.42 22.01
C HIS A 159 15.19 2.92 22.28
N GLY A 160 15.94 3.60 23.15
CA GLY A 160 17.32 3.24 23.49
C GLY A 160 18.37 3.61 22.43
N MET A 161 17.98 4.38 21.40
CA MET A 161 18.88 4.89 20.37
C MET A 161 19.24 6.35 20.67
N THR A 162 20.52 6.69 20.48
CA THR A 162 21.03 8.08 20.55
C THR A 162 21.25 8.61 19.13
N ASP A 163 21.14 9.92 18.95
CA ASP A 163 21.42 10.62 17.68
C ASP A 163 20.55 10.21 16.47
N ILE A 164 19.28 9.89 16.71
CA ILE A 164 18.32 9.67 15.63
C ILE A 164 17.60 10.96 15.23
N GLY A 165 17.28 11.09 13.94
CA GLY A 165 16.36 12.11 13.45
C GLY A 165 14.92 11.72 13.75
N TYR A 166 14.00 12.67 13.73
CA TYR A 166 12.57 12.39 13.78
C TYR A 166 11.78 13.21 12.77
N ILE A 167 10.63 12.68 12.39
CA ILE A 167 9.66 13.34 11.52
C ILE A 167 8.29 13.34 12.19
N THR A 168 7.60 14.47 12.14
CA THR A 168 6.21 14.60 12.58
C THR A 168 5.27 14.24 11.43
N ILE A 169 4.44 13.23 11.65
CA ILE A 169 3.49 12.69 10.68
C ILE A 169 2.07 12.89 11.21
N SER A 170 1.18 13.39 10.35
CA SER A 170 -0.24 13.53 10.66
C SER A 170 -0.93 12.17 10.68
N LYS A 171 -2.02 12.03 11.44
CA LYS A 171 -2.83 10.79 11.45
C LYS A 171 -3.32 10.39 10.05
N THR A 172 -3.60 11.36 9.18
CA THR A 172 -4.01 11.10 7.79
C THR A 172 -2.88 10.46 6.99
N LEU A 173 -1.67 11.00 7.07
CA LEU A 173 -0.49 10.44 6.40
C LEU A 173 -0.13 9.06 6.98
N GLU A 174 -0.25 8.90 8.29
CA GLU A 174 -0.04 7.60 8.95
C GLU A 174 -1.01 6.53 8.42
N GLN A 175 -2.29 6.88 8.26
CA GLN A 175 -3.27 5.95 7.68
C GLN A 175 -2.91 5.61 6.22
N ARG A 176 -2.52 6.60 5.41
CA ARG A 176 -2.03 6.35 4.03
C ARG A 176 -0.81 5.43 4.01
N LEU A 177 0.12 5.60 4.94
CA LEU A 177 1.29 4.72 5.10
C LEU A 177 0.88 3.29 5.46
N LYS A 178 -0.10 3.12 6.36
CA LYS A 178 -0.67 1.80 6.71
C LYS A 178 -1.36 1.15 5.51
N ASP A 179 -2.14 1.90 4.74
CA ASP A 179 -2.80 1.40 3.54
C ASP A 179 -1.78 1.04 2.43
N PHE A 180 -0.73 1.85 2.27
CA PHE A 180 0.39 1.56 1.36
C PHE A 180 1.15 0.29 1.77
N ARG A 181 1.42 0.13 3.07
CA ARG A 181 2.01 -1.09 3.62
C ARG A 181 1.15 -2.31 3.29
N ASP A 182 -0.14 -2.25 3.60
CA ASP A 182 -1.04 -3.38 3.46
C ASP A 182 -1.18 -3.77 1.97
N SER A 183 -1.32 -2.78 1.08
CA SER A 183 -1.33 -2.99 -0.38
C SER A 183 -0.01 -3.55 -0.92
N THR A 184 1.15 -3.11 -0.41
CA THR A 184 2.47 -3.68 -0.75
C THR A 184 2.58 -5.16 -0.35
N LEU A 185 1.98 -5.51 0.79
CA LEU A 185 1.88 -6.89 1.29
C LEU A 185 0.78 -7.70 0.57
N GLY A 186 0.17 -7.15 -0.48
CA GLY A 186 -0.89 -7.79 -1.26
C GLY A 186 -2.22 -7.95 -0.50
N LYS A 187 -2.42 -7.21 0.58
CA LYS A 187 -3.69 -7.17 1.32
C LYS A 187 -4.55 -6.04 0.76
N PRO A 188 -5.78 -6.34 0.30
CA PRO A 188 -6.65 -5.31 -0.24
C PRO A 188 -7.22 -4.43 0.88
N ASN A 189 -7.53 -3.17 0.56
CA ASN A 189 -8.33 -2.33 1.44
C ASN A 189 -9.83 -2.63 1.25
N LYS A 190 -10.66 -2.37 2.27
CA LYS A 190 -12.12 -2.51 2.15
C LYS A 190 -12.71 -1.30 1.43
N SER A 191 -12.59 -1.29 0.11
CA SER A 191 -13.07 -0.23 -0.78
C SER A 191 -13.98 -0.79 -1.89
N LEU A 192 -14.67 0.09 -2.63
CA LEU A 192 -15.48 -0.29 -3.79
C LEU A 192 -14.62 -0.98 -4.88
N ASP A 193 -13.39 -0.50 -5.08
CA ASP A 193 -12.42 -1.11 -5.98
C ASP A 193 -12.19 -2.58 -5.63
N ASN A 194 -12.23 -2.92 -4.33
CA ASN A 194 -12.09 -4.28 -3.88
C ASN A 194 -13.28 -5.18 -4.26
N PHE A 195 -14.51 -4.67 -4.21
CA PHE A 195 -15.66 -5.44 -4.69
C PHE A 195 -15.52 -5.77 -6.19
N LEU A 196 -15.10 -4.81 -7.01
CA LEU A 196 -14.90 -5.03 -8.45
C LEU A 196 -13.80 -6.07 -8.73
N ARG A 197 -12.74 -6.11 -7.92
CA ARG A 197 -11.72 -7.18 -7.99
C ARG A 197 -12.30 -8.54 -7.69
N LEU A 198 -13.17 -8.63 -6.70
CA LEU A 198 -13.77 -9.90 -6.29
C LEU A 198 -14.86 -10.36 -7.27
N LEU A 199 -15.51 -9.42 -7.96
CA LEU A 199 -16.36 -9.69 -9.12
C LEU A 199 -15.55 -10.26 -10.28
N TYR A 200 -14.38 -9.66 -10.56
CA TYR A 200 -13.42 -10.21 -11.51
C TYR A 200 -12.94 -11.61 -11.09
N LEU A 201 -12.55 -11.81 -9.83
CA LEU A 201 -12.14 -13.11 -9.29
C LEU A 201 -13.22 -14.19 -9.49
N SER A 202 -14.47 -13.86 -9.12
CA SER A 202 -15.61 -14.76 -9.30
C SER A 202 -15.83 -15.10 -10.78
N SER A 203 -15.78 -14.10 -11.66
CA SER A 203 -15.88 -14.30 -13.11
C SER A 203 -14.80 -15.25 -13.65
N VAL A 204 -13.52 -15.04 -13.32
CA VAL A 204 -12.43 -15.90 -13.81
C VAL A 204 -12.43 -17.28 -13.15
N THR A 205 -12.99 -17.41 -11.95
CA THR A 205 -13.15 -18.68 -11.23
C THR A 205 -14.25 -19.52 -11.87
N ILE A 206 -15.45 -18.98 -12.03
CA ILE A 206 -16.61 -19.73 -12.57
C ILE A 206 -16.44 -20.07 -14.06
N THR A 207 -15.64 -19.28 -14.80
CA THR A 207 -15.27 -19.56 -16.19
C THR A 207 -14.02 -20.44 -16.31
N THR A 208 -13.46 -20.90 -15.18
CA THR A 208 -12.28 -21.78 -15.10
C THR A 208 -10.99 -21.21 -15.71
N VAL A 209 -10.92 -19.89 -15.90
CA VAL A 209 -9.73 -19.19 -16.43
C VAL A 209 -8.62 -19.14 -15.37
N GLY A 210 -8.94 -18.65 -14.17
CA GLY A 210 -8.05 -18.68 -13.00
C GLY A 210 -6.64 -18.12 -13.22
N TYR A 211 -6.49 -16.83 -13.55
CA TYR A 211 -5.16 -16.20 -13.74
C TYR A 211 -4.22 -16.29 -12.52
N GLY A 212 -4.76 -16.46 -11.32
CA GLY A 212 -3.97 -16.62 -10.09
C GLY A 212 -3.38 -15.32 -9.53
N ASP A 213 -3.83 -14.18 -10.03
CA ASP A 213 -3.46 -12.85 -9.55
C ASP A 213 -4.09 -12.52 -8.17
N ILE A 214 -5.28 -13.07 -7.91
CA ILE A 214 -5.96 -13.03 -6.61
C ILE A 214 -6.17 -14.48 -6.12
N VAL A 215 -5.68 -14.78 -4.91
CA VAL A 215 -5.71 -16.14 -4.35
C VAL A 215 -6.20 -16.19 -2.91
N PRO A 216 -6.95 -17.24 -2.52
CA PRO A 216 -7.42 -17.40 -1.15
C PRO A 216 -6.28 -17.85 -0.21
N ILE A 217 -6.14 -17.17 0.92
CA ILE A 217 -5.14 -17.53 1.93
C ILE A 217 -5.71 -18.42 3.05
N SER A 218 -7.03 -18.39 3.29
CA SER A 218 -7.67 -19.18 4.35
C SER A 218 -8.28 -20.48 3.82
N THR A 219 -8.47 -21.45 4.70
CA THR A 219 -9.17 -22.70 4.38
C THR A 219 -10.62 -22.44 3.95
N THR A 220 -11.30 -21.48 4.58
CA THR A 220 -12.69 -21.17 4.28
C THR A 220 -12.85 -20.56 2.89
N THR A 221 -12.02 -19.58 2.50
CA THR A 221 -12.09 -18.99 1.15
C THR A 221 -11.66 -19.98 0.08
N ARG A 222 -10.72 -20.89 0.36
CA ARG A 222 -10.39 -22.01 -0.55
C ARG A 222 -11.58 -22.92 -0.82
N LEU A 223 -12.35 -23.27 0.21
CA LEU A 223 -13.55 -24.09 0.05
C LEU A 223 -14.65 -23.35 -0.74
N LEU A 224 -14.81 -22.05 -0.52
CA LEU A 224 -15.79 -21.24 -1.26
C LEU A 224 -15.46 -21.17 -2.75
N ILE A 225 -14.21 -20.85 -3.11
CA ILE A 225 -13.76 -20.85 -4.52
C ILE A 225 -13.91 -22.23 -5.14
N SER A 226 -13.51 -23.29 -4.43
CA SER A 226 -13.68 -24.67 -4.94
C SER A 226 -15.15 -24.98 -5.22
N THR A 227 -16.05 -24.53 -4.35
CA THR A 227 -17.49 -24.70 -4.52
C THR A 227 -18.02 -23.92 -5.73
N GLU A 228 -17.61 -22.66 -5.90
CA GLU A 228 -17.96 -21.85 -7.07
C GLU A 228 -17.55 -22.53 -8.37
N ALA A 229 -16.29 -23.00 -8.45
CA ALA A 229 -15.75 -23.64 -9.64
C ALA A 229 -16.55 -24.92 -10.00
N ILE A 230 -16.86 -25.76 -9.01
CA ILE A 230 -17.67 -26.97 -9.20
C ILE A 230 -19.09 -26.61 -9.68
N LEU A 231 -19.74 -25.63 -9.02
CA LEU A 231 -21.07 -25.18 -9.41
C LEU A 231 -21.10 -24.62 -10.83
N GLY A 232 -20.09 -23.84 -11.22
CA GLY A 232 -19.94 -23.30 -12.56
C GLY A 232 -19.92 -24.39 -13.63
N ILE A 233 -19.06 -25.40 -13.46
CA ILE A 233 -18.94 -26.53 -14.39
C ILE A 233 -20.25 -27.34 -14.46
N VAL A 234 -20.88 -27.61 -13.30
CA VAL A 234 -22.16 -28.34 -13.25
C VAL A 234 -23.26 -27.57 -13.99
N LEU A 235 -23.38 -26.27 -13.78
CA LEU A 235 -24.41 -25.44 -14.43
C LEU A 235 -24.21 -25.32 -15.93
N ILE A 236 -22.97 -25.15 -16.41
CA ILE A 236 -22.66 -25.19 -17.84
C ILE A 236 -23.03 -26.56 -18.43
N GLY A 237 -22.68 -27.66 -17.75
CA GLY A 237 -23.04 -29.01 -18.18
C GLY A 237 -24.56 -29.20 -18.29
N LEU A 238 -25.33 -28.71 -17.31
CA LEU A 238 -26.79 -28.74 -17.33
C LEU A 238 -27.39 -27.86 -18.45
N PHE A 239 -26.80 -26.68 -18.68
CA PHE A 239 -27.20 -25.81 -19.80
C PHE A 239 -27.00 -26.51 -21.14
N VAL A 240 -25.82 -27.11 -21.36
CA VAL A 240 -25.50 -27.87 -22.57
C VAL A 240 -26.46 -29.05 -22.73
N ASN A 241 -26.70 -29.84 -21.68
CA ASN A 241 -27.64 -30.96 -21.71
C ASN A 241 -29.07 -30.50 -22.08
N ALA A 242 -29.54 -29.40 -21.49
CA ALA A 242 -30.86 -28.84 -21.80
C ALA A 242 -31.00 -28.39 -23.27
N SER A 243 -29.89 -28.02 -23.92
CA SER A 243 -29.88 -27.63 -25.34
C SER A 243 -30.17 -28.79 -26.30
N PHE A 244 -29.89 -30.02 -25.88
CA PHE A 244 -30.12 -31.24 -26.69
C PHE A 244 -31.48 -31.90 -26.45
N LEU A 245 -32.26 -31.44 -25.47
CA LEU A 245 -33.61 -31.96 -25.26
C LEU A 245 -34.49 -31.68 -26.50
N LYS A 246 -35.23 -32.71 -26.93
CA LYS A 246 -36.32 -32.57 -27.91
C LYS A 246 -37.47 -31.79 -27.27
N GLU A 247 -38.18 -31.00 -28.08
CA GLU A 247 -39.32 -30.19 -27.64
C GLU A 247 -40.51 -31.03 -27.19
#